data_AF-A0A0E1FG40-F1
#
_entry.id   AF-A0A0E1FG40-F1
#
_cell.length_a   1.000
_cell.length_b   1.000
_cell.length_c   1.000
_cell.angle_alpha   90.00
_cell.angle_beta   90.00
_cell.angle_gamma   90.00
#
_symmetry.space_group_name_H-M   'P 1'
#
loop_
_entity.id
_entity.type
_entity.pdbx_description
1 polymer ?
#
loop_
_entity_poly.entity_id
_entity_poly.type
_entity_poly.pdbx_seq_one_letter_code
_entity_poly.pdbx_strand_id
1 'polypeptide(L)'
;MKLNKLSLVVFILFIFTGCGEIYSQPSDKYPFEVKMKALLGDNLEIVNSIRKAEVQISSFRFEKDPNKLKKVINQLEEDGWVLKGKGQGVDTYCLGRNNRINVVSPTMIGVFDYQGGKLNITDYNSDAISYSYNKWGDDMCEQSEE
;
A
#
# COMPACT_ATOMS: atom_id res chain seq x y z
N MET A 1 -10.28 19.89 -64.21
CA MET A 1 -10.15 18.80 -63.21
C MET A 1 -10.32 19.41 -61.83
N LYS A 2 -11.50 19.24 -61.19
CA LYS A 2 -11.78 19.81 -59.87
C LYS A 2 -11.19 18.88 -58.80
N LEU A 3 -10.07 19.28 -58.21
CA LEU A 3 -9.48 18.58 -57.07
C LEU A 3 -10.41 18.74 -55.86
N ASN A 4 -11.15 17.68 -55.54
CA ASN A 4 -11.98 17.58 -54.34
C ASN A 4 -11.11 17.82 -53.10
N LYS A 5 -11.30 18.95 -52.41
CA LYS A 5 -10.70 19.27 -51.12
C LYS A 5 -11.28 18.44 -49.95
N LEU A 6 -11.94 17.32 -50.25
CA LEU A 6 -12.68 16.50 -49.28
C LEU A 6 -11.86 15.34 -48.70
N SER A 7 -10.52 15.37 -48.81
CA SER A 7 -9.66 14.26 -48.38
C SER A 7 -8.81 14.59 -47.14
N LEU A 8 -8.50 15.87 -46.87
CA LEU A 8 -7.55 16.19 -45.81
C LEU A 8 -8.17 16.24 -44.39
N VAL A 9 -9.48 16.44 -44.27
CA VAL A 9 -10.17 16.56 -42.97
C VAL A 9 -10.33 15.19 -42.29
N VAL A 10 -10.46 14.12 -43.08
CA VAL A 10 -10.65 12.75 -42.56
C VAL A 10 -9.37 12.23 -41.88
N PHE A 11 -8.19 12.67 -42.31
CA PHE A 11 -6.91 12.23 -41.73
C PHE A 11 -6.61 12.86 -40.35
N ILE A 12 -7.16 14.04 -40.07
CA ILE A 12 -6.95 14.75 -38.78
C ILE A 12 -7.81 14.14 -37.66
N LEU A 13 -8.93 13.51 -37.99
CA LEU A 13 -9.83 12.87 -37.01
C LEU A 13 -9.26 11.60 -36.37
N PHE A 14 -8.21 10.99 -36.94
CA PHE A 14 -7.56 9.79 -36.39
C PHE A 14 -6.40 10.08 -35.43
N ILE A 15 -5.96 11.34 -35.29
CA ILE A 15 -4.76 11.68 -34.49
C ILE A 15 -5.11 11.88 -33.00
N PHE A 16 -6.40 11.92 -32.64
CA PHE A 16 -6.85 12.15 -31.26
C PHE A 16 -7.38 10.91 -30.53
N THR A 17 -7.27 9.70 -31.10
CA THR A 17 -7.38 8.47 -30.31
C THR A 17 -6.01 8.10 -29.72
N GLY A 18 -5.38 9.07 -29.07
CA GLY A 18 -4.42 8.75 -28.03
C GLY A 18 -5.20 8.15 -26.87
N CYS A 19 -5.56 6.86 -26.99
CA CYS A 19 -5.90 6.04 -25.84
C CYS A 19 -4.65 6.03 -24.97
N GLY A 20 -4.49 7.05 -24.11
CA GLY A 20 -3.61 6.92 -22.97
C GLY A 20 -4.09 5.68 -22.25
N GLU A 21 -3.24 4.66 -22.14
CA GLU A 21 -3.56 3.50 -21.31
C GLU A 21 -3.94 4.06 -19.95
N ILE A 22 -5.23 3.96 -19.60
CA ILE A 22 -5.67 4.11 -18.23
C ILE A 22 -5.02 2.92 -17.55
N TYR A 23 -3.81 3.11 -17.01
CA TYR A 23 -3.08 2.07 -16.31
C TYR A 23 -4.01 1.51 -15.24
N SER A 24 -4.60 0.35 -15.53
CA SER A 24 -5.53 -0.31 -14.63
C SER A 24 -4.78 -0.61 -13.35
N GLN A 25 -5.34 -0.20 -12.22
CA GLN A 25 -4.74 -0.54 -10.93
C GLN A 25 -4.63 -2.07 -10.84
N PRO A 26 -3.48 -2.62 -10.40
CA PRO A 26 -3.34 -4.07 -10.23
C PRO A 26 -4.44 -4.61 -9.33
N SER A 27 -5.04 -5.74 -9.73
CA SER A 27 -6.18 -6.34 -9.03
C SER A 27 -5.80 -6.93 -7.67
N ASP A 28 -4.53 -7.22 -7.45
CA ASP A 28 -3.96 -7.74 -6.21
C ASP A 28 -3.62 -6.64 -5.19
N LYS A 29 -3.76 -5.36 -5.56
CA LYS A 29 -3.49 -4.23 -4.66
C LYS A 29 -4.59 -4.13 -3.59
N TYR A 30 -4.20 -4.30 -2.34
CA TYR A 30 -5.11 -4.20 -1.20
C TYR A 30 -5.73 -2.78 -1.06
N PRO A 31 -7.05 -2.66 -0.79
CA PRO A 31 -7.74 -1.37 -0.63
C PRO A 31 -7.45 -0.73 0.75
N PHE A 32 -6.17 -0.49 1.03
CA PHE A 32 -5.65 -0.12 2.34
C PHE A 32 -6.34 1.11 2.96
N GLU A 33 -6.35 2.24 2.26
CA GLU A 33 -6.89 3.50 2.80
C GLU A 33 -8.37 3.39 3.18
N VAL A 34 -9.18 2.79 2.30
CA VAL A 34 -10.62 2.64 2.50
C VAL A 34 -10.90 1.74 3.70
N LYS A 35 -10.19 0.60 3.81
CA LYS A 35 -10.35 -0.34 4.93
C LYS A 35 -9.90 0.27 6.26
N MET A 36 -8.75 0.95 6.29
CA MET A 36 -8.25 1.56 7.52
C MET A 36 -9.16 2.68 8.01
N LYS A 37 -9.68 3.54 7.12
CA LYS A 37 -10.66 4.57 7.49
C LYS A 37 -11.96 3.97 8.01
N ALA A 38 -12.47 2.91 7.37
CA ALA A 38 -13.67 2.21 7.85
C ALA A 38 -13.48 1.60 9.25
N LEU A 39 -12.29 1.08 9.56
CA LEU A 39 -11.99 0.45 10.85
C LEU A 39 -11.71 1.45 11.98
N LEU A 40 -10.97 2.51 11.67
CA LEU A 40 -10.35 3.39 12.66
C LEU A 40 -10.97 4.80 12.68
N GLY A 41 -11.84 5.09 11.71
CA GLY A 41 -12.51 6.37 11.52
C GLY A 41 -11.85 7.25 10.46
N ASP A 42 -12.63 8.20 9.93
CA ASP A 42 -12.20 9.09 8.84
C ASP A 42 -11.21 10.19 9.28
N ASN A 43 -11.06 10.42 10.59
CA ASN A 43 -10.16 11.42 11.16
C ASN A 43 -8.67 11.01 11.13
N LEU A 44 -8.33 9.93 10.44
CA LEU A 44 -6.96 9.46 10.31
C LEU A 44 -6.16 10.32 9.32
N GLU A 45 -4.99 10.77 9.75
CA GLU A 45 -4.04 11.45 8.89
C GLU A 45 -3.12 10.44 8.18
N ILE A 46 -3.06 10.54 6.85
CA ILE A 46 -2.08 9.80 6.05
C ILE A 46 -0.75 10.56 6.15
N VAL A 47 0.21 9.99 6.86
CA VAL A 47 1.50 10.68 7.12
C VAL A 47 2.52 10.51 5.99
N ASN A 48 2.37 9.46 5.17
CA ASN A 48 3.18 9.23 3.99
C ASN A 48 2.31 8.57 2.93
N SER A 49 2.39 9.06 1.69
CA SER A 49 1.67 8.47 0.56
C SER A 49 2.44 8.65 -0.73
N ILE A 50 2.79 7.53 -1.35
CA ILE A 50 3.19 7.45 -2.75
C ILE A 50 2.24 6.46 -3.38
N ARG A 51 1.46 6.89 -4.36
CA ARG A 51 0.53 6.02 -5.09
C ARG A 51 0.79 6.14 -6.59
N LYS A 52 1.31 5.05 -7.16
CA LYS A 52 1.46 4.83 -8.60
C LYS A 52 0.71 3.55 -8.97
N ALA A 53 0.58 3.29 -10.27
CA ALA A 53 -0.05 2.04 -10.73
C ALA A 53 0.69 0.82 -10.17
N GLU A 54 2.02 0.81 -10.28
CA GLU A 54 2.86 -0.36 -10.00
C GLU A 54 3.39 -0.43 -8.56
N VAL A 55 3.39 0.69 -7.84
CA VAL A 55 3.92 0.79 -6.47
C VAL A 55 2.99 1.62 -5.60
N GLN A 56 2.84 1.24 -4.35
CA GLN A 56 2.23 2.09 -3.34
C GLN A 56 2.94 1.97 -2.01
N ILE A 57 3.13 3.10 -1.34
CA ILE A 57 3.52 3.16 0.06
C ILE A 57 2.55 4.11 0.73
N SER A 58 1.90 3.67 1.79
CA SER A 58 0.96 4.51 2.53
C SER A 58 1.04 4.17 4.02
N SER A 59 0.80 5.14 4.89
CA SER A 59 0.78 4.87 6.33
C SER A 59 -0.16 5.80 7.07
N PHE A 60 -0.83 5.23 8.07
CA PHE A 60 -1.59 5.96 9.06
C PHE A 60 -0.87 5.94 10.40
N ARG A 61 -1.08 6.99 11.18
CA ARG A 61 -0.72 7.03 12.59
C ARG A 61 -1.95 7.32 13.43
N PHE A 62 -1.96 6.79 14.64
CA PHE A 62 -2.99 7.08 15.63
C PHE A 62 -2.44 6.93 17.03
N GLU A 63 -3.07 7.61 17.99
CA GLU A 63 -2.76 7.49 19.40
C GLU A 63 -2.85 6.02 19.84
N LYS A 64 -1.89 5.58 20.65
CA LYS A 64 -1.81 4.22 21.17
C LYS A 64 -3.12 3.76 21.79
N ASP A 65 -3.72 2.76 21.17
CA ASP A 65 -4.96 2.15 21.63
C ASP A 65 -4.93 0.65 21.30
N PRO A 66 -4.74 -0.23 22.30
CA PRO A 66 -4.65 -1.66 22.06
C PRO A 66 -5.92 -2.24 21.43
N ASN A 67 -7.09 -1.61 21.61
CA ASN A 67 -8.32 -2.06 20.97
C ASN A 67 -8.33 -1.72 19.48
N LYS A 68 -7.84 -0.55 19.08
CA LYS A 68 -7.68 -0.19 17.65
C LYS A 68 -6.68 -1.12 16.98
N LEU A 69 -5.55 -1.38 17.62
CA LEU A 69 -4.54 -2.29 17.09
C LEU A 69 -5.10 -3.70 16.90
N LYS A 70 -5.82 -4.21 17.91
CA LYS A 70 -6.50 -5.51 17.83
C LYS A 70 -7.52 -5.57 16.70
N LYS A 71 -8.32 -4.51 16.48
CA LYS A 71 -9.25 -4.44 15.34
C LYS A 71 -8.54 -4.53 13.99
N VAL A 72 -7.41 -3.85 13.85
CA VAL A 72 -6.60 -3.93 12.62
C VAL A 72 -6.09 -5.36 12.43
N ILE A 73 -5.46 -5.96 13.45
CA ILE A 73 -4.93 -7.33 13.37
C ILE A 73 -6.03 -8.32 13.01
N ASN A 74 -7.19 -8.26 13.68
CA ASN A 74 -8.34 -9.10 13.36
C ASN A 74 -8.79 -8.94 11.89
N GLN A 75 -8.86 -7.70 11.38
CA GLN A 75 -9.22 -7.49 9.97
C GLN A 75 -8.18 -8.08 9.02
N LEU A 76 -6.89 -7.96 9.34
CA LEU A 76 -5.83 -8.55 8.53
C LEU A 76 -5.97 -10.07 8.47
N GLU A 77 -6.23 -10.72 9.60
CA GLU A 77 -6.48 -12.17 9.67
C GLU A 77 -7.71 -12.57 8.84
N GLU A 78 -8.82 -11.84 8.96
CA GLU A 78 -10.04 -12.06 8.17
C GLU A 78 -9.81 -11.89 6.66
N ASP A 79 -8.97 -10.93 6.27
CA ASP A 79 -8.61 -10.66 4.87
C ASP A 79 -7.54 -11.64 4.34
N GLY A 80 -7.11 -12.62 5.14
CA GLY A 80 -6.15 -13.65 4.74
C GLY A 80 -4.68 -13.21 4.74
N TRP A 81 -4.34 -12.16 5.48
CA TRP A 81 -2.95 -11.77 5.69
C TRP A 81 -2.24 -12.78 6.59
N VAL A 82 -0.98 -13.06 6.27
CA VAL A 82 -0.14 -13.99 7.03
C VAL A 82 0.92 -13.20 7.79
N LEU A 83 1.03 -13.41 9.10
CA LEU A 83 2.14 -12.90 9.90
C LEU A 83 3.45 -13.57 9.46
N LYS A 84 4.39 -12.78 8.94
CA LYS A 84 5.71 -13.27 8.48
C LYS A 84 6.75 -13.24 9.58
N GLY A 85 6.69 -12.27 10.48
CA GLY A 85 7.65 -12.17 11.56
C GLY A 85 7.36 -11.01 12.50
N LYS A 86 7.98 -11.10 13.68
CA LYS A 86 7.92 -10.08 14.73
C LYS A 86 9.30 -9.52 14.99
N GLY A 87 9.44 -8.22 14.83
CA GLY A 87 10.62 -7.46 15.18
C GLY A 87 10.46 -6.73 16.51
N GLN A 88 11.36 -5.79 16.77
CA GLN A 88 11.28 -4.89 17.91
C GLN A 88 10.30 -3.76 17.63
N GLY A 89 9.05 -3.92 18.07
CA GLY A 89 7.98 -2.92 17.92
C GLY A 89 7.33 -2.93 16.52
N VAL A 90 7.54 -3.97 15.72
CA VAL A 90 6.97 -4.14 14.39
C VAL A 90 6.53 -5.58 14.18
N ASP A 91 5.26 -5.78 13.85
CA ASP A 91 4.75 -7.05 13.33
C ASP A 91 4.54 -6.90 11.82
N THR A 92 5.14 -7.78 11.02
CA THR A 92 5.08 -7.74 9.56
C THR A 92 4.14 -8.81 9.02
N TYR A 93 3.17 -8.37 8.22
CA TYR A 93 2.17 -9.21 7.57
C TYR A 93 2.29 -9.11 6.06
N CYS A 94 1.99 -10.21 5.35
CA CYS A 94 1.96 -10.24 3.90
C CYS A 94 0.66 -10.83 3.35
N LEU A 95 0.21 -10.30 2.21
CA LEU A 95 -0.91 -10.82 1.44
C LEU A 95 -0.42 -11.11 0.02
N GLY A 96 -0.16 -12.40 -0.24
CA GLY A 96 0.62 -12.83 -1.39
C GLY A 96 2.03 -12.25 -1.35
N ARG A 97 2.71 -12.25 -2.51
CA ARG A 97 4.09 -11.75 -2.63
C ARG A 97 4.19 -10.23 -2.78
N ASN A 98 3.08 -9.55 -3.09
CA ASN A 98 3.09 -8.17 -3.57
C ASN A 98 2.69 -7.14 -2.51
N ASN A 99 2.00 -7.56 -1.44
CA ASN A 99 1.46 -6.68 -0.42
C ASN A 99 2.10 -6.97 0.94
N ARG A 100 2.55 -5.91 1.61
CA ARG A 100 3.10 -5.97 2.97
C ARG A 100 2.44 -4.93 3.85
N ILE A 101 2.11 -5.29 5.07
CA ILE A 101 1.71 -4.37 6.13
C ILE A 101 2.65 -4.53 7.31
N ASN A 102 3.14 -3.41 7.84
CA ASN A 102 3.80 -3.36 9.13
C ASN A 102 2.85 -2.72 10.13
N VAL A 103 2.55 -3.45 11.19
CA VAL A 103 1.87 -2.97 12.38
C VAL A 103 2.97 -2.52 13.35
N VAL A 104 3.10 -1.21 13.54
CA VAL A 104 4.19 -0.60 14.28
C VAL A 104 3.65 -0.08 15.62
N SER A 105 4.13 -0.66 16.71
CA SER A 105 3.85 -0.21 18.07
C SER A 105 5.17 0.00 18.81
N PRO A 106 5.74 1.21 18.75
CA PRO A 106 7.09 1.47 19.25
C PRO A 106 7.10 1.53 20.78
N THR A 107 7.90 0.69 21.44
CA THR A 107 7.97 0.65 22.93
C THR A 107 9.24 1.24 23.51
N MET A 108 10.30 1.39 22.72
CA MET A 108 11.60 1.92 23.14
C MET A 108 12.36 2.53 21.94
N ILE A 109 13.45 3.25 22.22
CA ILE A 109 14.33 3.81 21.18
C ILE A 109 14.93 2.68 20.34
N GLY A 110 14.75 2.77 19.02
CA GLY A 110 15.12 1.72 18.07
C GLY A 110 13.93 0.80 17.78
N VAL A 111 13.40 0.93 16.58
CA VAL A 111 12.29 0.12 16.06
C VAL A 111 12.85 -0.67 14.89
N PHE A 112 12.70 -2.00 14.95
CA PHE A 112 13.30 -2.90 13.98
C PHE A 112 12.26 -3.90 13.50
N ASP A 113 12.26 -4.20 12.20
CA ASP A 113 11.49 -5.31 11.66
C ASP A 113 12.13 -6.66 12.03
N TYR A 114 11.48 -7.75 11.63
CA TYR A 114 11.92 -9.11 11.98
C TYR A 114 13.22 -9.53 11.26
N GLN A 115 13.64 -8.82 10.22
CA GLN A 115 14.93 -9.01 9.54
C GLN A 115 16.03 -8.11 10.10
N GLY A 116 15.73 -7.31 11.15
CA GLY A 116 16.67 -6.36 11.75
C GLY A 116 16.77 -5.03 11.01
N GLY A 117 15.90 -4.78 10.03
CA GLY A 117 15.81 -3.50 9.34
C GLY A 117 15.31 -2.41 10.28
N LYS A 118 16.07 -1.32 10.40
CA LYS A 118 15.74 -0.20 11.30
C LYS A 118 14.69 0.72 10.66
N LEU A 119 13.56 0.92 11.34
CA LEU A 119 12.58 1.94 10.99
C LEU A 119 12.94 3.27 11.64
N ASN A 120 12.96 4.35 10.86
CA ASN A 120 13.20 5.70 11.37
C ASN A 120 11.92 6.28 11.98
N ILE A 121 11.66 5.95 13.24
CA ILE A 121 10.52 6.42 14.02
C ILE A 121 10.94 7.61 14.90
N THR A 122 10.22 8.72 14.75
CA THR A 122 10.42 9.95 15.54
C THR A 122 9.36 10.14 16.62
N ASP A 123 8.21 9.47 16.49
CA ASP A 123 7.09 9.52 17.44
C ASP A 123 6.88 8.14 18.07
N TYR A 124 7.17 8.05 19.37
CA TYR A 124 7.07 6.83 20.16
C TYR A 124 5.76 6.76 20.97
N ASN A 125 4.89 7.76 20.86
CA ASN A 125 3.61 7.85 21.56
C ASN A 125 2.42 7.41 20.70
N SER A 126 2.65 7.23 19.40
CA SER A 126 1.64 6.77 18.45
C SER A 126 1.95 5.37 17.93
N ASP A 127 0.90 4.62 17.64
CA ASP A 127 1.00 3.44 16.79
C ASP A 127 0.91 3.87 15.32
N ALA A 128 1.44 3.04 14.42
CA ALA A 128 1.35 3.26 12.99
C ALA A 128 1.05 1.97 12.25
N ILE A 129 0.28 2.07 11.17
CA ILE A 129 0.09 0.99 10.20
C ILE A 129 0.65 1.48 8.89
N SER A 130 1.70 0.82 8.39
CA SER A 130 2.26 1.11 7.07
C SER A 130 1.98 -0.03 6.11
N TYR A 131 1.62 0.35 4.88
CA TYR A 131 1.30 -0.53 3.78
C TYR A 131 2.29 -0.27 2.65
N SER A 132 2.80 -1.35 2.07
CA SER A 132 3.51 -1.31 0.80
C SER A 132 2.94 -2.32 -0.19
N TYR A 133 2.84 -1.87 -1.44
CA TYR A 133 2.56 -2.67 -2.61
C TYR A 133 3.70 -2.52 -3.61
N ASN A 134 4.15 -3.63 -4.16
CA ASN A 134 5.08 -3.66 -5.25
C ASN A 134 4.66 -4.73 -6.27
N LYS A 135 4.38 -4.32 -7.52
CA LYS A 135 3.99 -5.21 -8.63
C LYS A 135 4.99 -6.35 -8.87
N TRP A 136 6.28 -6.12 -8.63
CA TRP A 136 7.33 -7.11 -8.84
C TRP A 136 7.51 -8.09 -7.68
N GLY A 137 6.90 -7.80 -6.53
CA GLY A 137 7.05 -8.58 -5.30
C GLY A 137 7.82 -7.80 -4.23
N ASP A 138 7.78 -8.33 -3.01
CA ASP A 138 8.53 -7.88 -1.85
C ASP A 138 9.24 -9.11 -1.27
N ASP A 139 10.57 -9.10 -1.23
CA ASP A 139 11.41 -10.21 -0.77
C ASP A 139 11.02 -10.66 0.66
N MET A 140 10.50 -9.73 1.49
CA MET A 140 10.01 -10.07 2.84
C MET A 140 8.73 -10.91 2.81
N CYS A 141 7.97 -10.83 1.71
CA CYS A 141 6.73 -11.56 1.49
C CYS A 141 6.90 -12.81 0.63
N GLU A 142 8.09 -13.09 0.11
CA GLU A 142 8.37 -14.36 -0.56
C GLU A 142 8.20 -15.53 0.43
N GLN A 143 7.63 -16.63 -0.06
CA GLN A 143 7.57 -17.87 0.71
C GLN A 143 8.98 -18.46 0.68
N SER A 144 9.55 -18.77 1.85
CA SER A 144 10.77 -19.56 1.89
C SER A 144 10.48 -20.88 1.19
N GLU A 145 11.23 -21.17 0.13
CA GLU A 145 11.28 -22.51 -0.45
C GLU A 145 11.85 -23.44 0.63
N GLU A 146 10.98 -24.18 1.32
CA GLU A 146 11.37 -25.35 2.13
C GLU A 146 11.52 -26.59 1.26
#